data_AF-A0A3N6ZTT9-F1
#
_entry.id   AF-A0A3N6ZTT9-F1
#
_cell.length_a   1.000
_cell.length_b   1.000
_cell.length_c   1.000
_cell.angle_alpha   90.00
_cell.angle_beta   90.00
_cell.angle_gamma   90.00
#
_symmetry.space_group_name_H-M   'P 1'
#
loop_
_entity.id
_entity.type
_entity.pdbx_description
1 polymer ?
#
loop_
_entity_poly.entity_id
_entity_poly.type
_entity_poly.pdbx_seq_one_letter_code
_entity_poly.pdbx_strand_id
1 'polypeptide(L)'
;MKKITLKHTILCGYLLAGFGLTVSAQVKIGENPTQIMTGAKLQVDGGNTAASTSKIIVASNGRVGIGTNSPATKLDVVTGSGSYGLQHTDGTVQFRTYIGSGFSNGSQLSAWIGTSTIHPLDFMVGDAARMKLTTDGKLGIGTNTPDQLLSVNGDASKASGGTAWAVFSDKRIKKEIRPFTDGLEKVLQIKPVFFKYNGEGGIKASVKEEVGIIAQDMQQLAPYTVTETETKIDDSGKGLLQFDKADAIMYMLVNAVKEQQKQIEKLTAALGETAVKTEHLQQQNSALSAEVKALKAEVSPGKYVAK
;
A
#
# COMPACT_ATOMS: atom_id res chain seq x y z
N MET A 1 -88.54 -48.90 17.54
CA MET A 1 -88.93 -48.03 16.40
C MET A 1 -89.36 -46.70 17.01
N LYS A 2 -88.84 -45.49 16.71
CA LYS A 2 -88.30 -44.86 15.51
C LYS A 2 -87.19 -43.85 15.88
N LYS A 3 -86.43 -43.49 14.85
CA LYS A 3 -85.21 -42.69 14.70
C LYS A 3 -85.48 -41.16 14.60
N ILE A 4 -84.44 -40.34 14.89
CA ILE A 4 -83.98 -39.12 14.14
C ILE A 4 -84.80 -37.81 14.38
N THR A 5 -84.27 -36.58 14.57
CA THR A 5 -83.00 -35.89 14.22
C THR A 5 -82.77 -34.63 15.10
N LEU A 6 -81.51 -34.24 15.28
CA LEU A 6 -81.04 -32.94 15.78
C LEU A 6 -80.85 -31.94 14.61
N LYS A 7 -81.28 -30.68 14.71
CA LYS A 7 -80.78 -29.59 13.84
C LYS A 7 -80.68 -28.23 14.56
N HIS A 8 -79.44 -27.88 14.86
CA HIS A 8 -78.73 -26.61 14.62
C HIS A 8 -79.32 -25.28 15.12
N THR A 9 -78.64 -24.81 16.18
CA THR A 9 -78.55 -23.48 16.77
C THR A 9 -78.17 -22.40 15.75
N ILE A 10 -78.92 -21.30 15.74
CA ILE A 10 -78.47 -19.98 15.28
C ILE A 10 -78.48 -19.08 16.52
N LEU A 11 -77.31 -18.60 16.96
CA LEU A 11 -77.25 -17.47 17.88
C LEU A 11 -76.15 -16.51 17.45
N CYS A 12 -76.60 -15.37 16.92
CA CYS A 12 -75.82 -14.17 16.70
C CYS A 12 -75.84 -13.35 18.00
N GLY A 13 -74.71 -12.76 18.40
CA GLY A 13 -74.66 -11.85 19.54
C GLY A 13 -73.27 -11.60 20.09
N TYR A 14 -72.49 -10.76 19.41
CA TYR A 14 -71.31 -10.09 19.97
C TYR A 14 -71.74 -9.11 21.07
N LEU A 15 -71.20 -9.22 22.28
CA LEU A 15 -70.92 -8.06 23.13
C LEU A 15 -69.96 -8.43 24.28
N LEU A 16 -68.69 -8.01 24.17
CA LEU A 16 -67.85 -7.67 25.31
C LEU A 16 -66.69 -6.80 24.81
N ALA A 17 -66.80 -5.50 25.05
CA ALA A 17 -65.69 -4.57 24.97
C ALA A 17 -64.70 -4.90 26.10
N GLY A 18 -63.44 -5.14 25.73
CA GLY A 18 -62.34 -5.31 26.66
C GLY A 18 -61.06 -4.81 26.01
N PHE A 19 -60.52 -3.70 26.52
CA PHE A 19 -59.24 -3.14 26.13
C PHE A 19 -58.12 -4.17 26.28
N GLY A 20 -57.37 -4.37 25.20
CA GLY A 20 -56.14 -5.14 25.19
C GLY A 20 -55.57 -5.15 23.79
N LEU A 21 -54.74 -4.15 23.46
CA LEU A 21 -53.90 -4.24 22.27
C LEU A 21 -53.01 -5.48 22.48
N THR A 22 -53.45 -6.62 21.95
CA THR A 22 -52.77 -7.88 22.17
C THR A 22 -51.61 -7.92 21.19
N VAL A 23 -50.42 -7.53 21.65
CA VAL A 23 -49.19 -7.68 20.89
C VAL A 23 -48.85 -9.18 20.87
N SER A 24 -49.48 -9.94 19.97
CA SER A 24 -49.13 -11.34 19.79
C SER A 24 -47.98 -11.44 18.78
N ALA A 25 -46.85 -12.00 19.21
CA ALA A 25 -45.86 -12.53 18.29
C ALA A 25 -46.40 -13.88 17.80
N GLN A 26 -46.73 -13.99 16.51
CA GLN A 26 -47.17 -15.26 15.91
C GLN A 26 -46.02 -15.84 15.10
N VAL A 27 -45.64 -17.08 15.39
CA VAL A 27 -44.83 -17.89 14.46
C VAL A 27 -45.81 -18.48 13.44
N LYS A 28 -45.84 -17.95 12.23
CA LYS A 28 -46.68 -18.49 11.15
C LYS A 28 -45.85 -19.49 10.37
N ILE A 29 -46.35 -20.73 10.30
CA ILE A 29 -45.84 -21.77 9.40
C ILE A 29 -46.93 -22.02 8.36
N GLY A 30 -46.72 -21.58 7.11
CA GLY A 30 -47.69 -21.71 6.02
C GLY A 30 -48.89 -20.76 6.05
N GLU A 31 -49.82 -20.91 5.09
CA GLU A 31 -51.11 -20.21 5.05
C GLU A 31 -52.18 -21.04 5.78
N ASN A 32 -52.46 -20.69 7.04
CA ASN A 32 -53.35 -21.36 8.03
C ASN A 32 -52.65 -22.40 8.94
N PRO A 33 -52.58 -22.17 10.26
CA PRO A 33 -51.61 -22.81 11.18
C PRO A 33 -51.93 -24.25 11.60
N THR A 34 -52.84 -24.95 10.93
CA THR A 34 -53.25 -26.30 11.32
C THR A 34 -52.43 -27.42 10.67
N GLN A 35 -51.62 -27.14 9.64
CA GLN A 35 -50.74 -28.15 9.01
C GLN A 35 -49.43 -27.55 8.49
N ILE A 36 -48.30 -28.22 8.75
CA ILE A 36 -47.01 -27.95 8.12
C ILE A 36 -46.97 -28.73 6.80
N MET A 37 -47.17 -28.04 5.67
CA MET A 37 -47.07 -28.64 4.33
C MET A 37 -45.63 -28.62 3.81
N THR A 38 -45.28 -29.55 2.91
CA THR A 38 -44.01 -29.51 2.18
C THR A 38 -43.86 -28.16 1.46
N GLY A 39 -42.81 -27.40 1.78
CA GLY A 39 -42.59 -26.05 1.23
C GLY A 39 -43.15 -24.89 2.08
N ALA A 40 -43.70 -25.16 3.27
CA ALA A 40 -44.13 -24.12 4.20
C ALA A 40 -42.95 -23.22 4.63
N LYS A 41 -43.19 -21.89 4.69
CA LYS A 41 -42.22 -20.89 5.15
C LYS A 41 -42.33 -20.69 6.66
N LEU A 42 -41.19 -20.47 7.32
CA LEU A 42 -41.16 -19.95 8.69
C LEU A 42 -41.06 -18.43 8.62
N GLN A 43 -42.10 -17.74 9.09
CA GLN A 43 -42.16 -16.29 9.15
C GLN A 43 -42.27 -15.83 10.61
N VAL A 44 -41.36 -14.94 11.02
CA VAL A 44 -41.40 -14.28 12.33
C VAL A 44 -41.73 -12.82 12.10
N ASP A 45 -42.97 -12.44 12.43
CA ASP A 45 -43.45 -11.07 12.34
C ASP A 45 -43.27 -10.36 13.70
N GLY A 46 -42.56 -9.24 13.71
CA GLY A 46 -42.56 -8.32 14.84
C GLY A 46 -43.82 -7.44 14.79
N GLY A 47 -44.69 -7.56 15.78
CA GLY A 47 -46.00 -6.90 15.81
C GLY A 47 -45.94 -5.37 15.81
N ASN A 48 -46.36 -4.76 14.70
CA ASN A 48 -47.26 -3.59 14.66
C ASN A 48 -47.89 -3.52 13.25
N THR A 49 -49.22 -3.54 13.21
CA THR A 49 -50.08 -3.55 12.02
C THR A 49 -49.98 -2.24 11.24
N ALA A 50 -49.34 -2.27 10.06
CA ALA A 50 -49.64 -1.44 8.86
C ALA A 50 -48.49 -1.47 7.81
N ALA A 51 -47.28 -1.91 8.16
CA ALA A 51 -46.14 -1.99 7.24
C ALA A 51 -45.10 -3.04 7.69
N SER A 52 -45.57 -4.20 8.16
CA SER A 52 -44.70 -5.24 8.72
C SER A 52 -43.91 -5.93 7.61
N THR A 53 -42.73 -5.42 7.27
CA THR A 53 -41.71 -6.25 6.62
C THR A 53 -41.39 -7.38 7.59
N SER A 54 -41.61 -8.63 7.17
CA SER A 54 -41.24 -9.80 7.95
C SER A 54 -39.77 -9.65 8.35
N LYS A 55 -39.48 -9.71 9.65
CA LYS A 55 -38.14 -9.39 10.16
C LYS A 55 -37.14 -10.45 9.75
N ILE A 56 -37.57 -11.72 9.74
CA ILE A 56 -36.84 -12.86 9.21
C ILE A 56 -37.83 -13.78 8.47
N ILE A 57 -37.43 -14.23 7.28
CA ILE A 57 -38.15 -15.23 6.47
C ILE A 57 -37.21 -16.38 6.12
N VAL A 58 -37.68 -17.61 6.29
CA VAL A 58 -37.12 -18.78 5.60
C VAL A 58 -38.03 -19.10 4.42
N ALA A 59 -37.56 -18.85 3.20
CA ALA A 59 -38.31 -19.10 1.97
C ALA A 59 -38.36 -20.60 1.64
N SER A 60 -39.35 -21.01 0.83
CA SER A 60 -39.58 -22.42 0.46
C SER A 60 -38.43 -23.06 -0.32
N ASN A 61 -37.55 -22.24 -0.89
CA ASN A 61 -36.31 -22.67 -1.55
C ASN A 61 -35.09 -22.76 -0.60
N GLY A 62 -35.31 -22.66 0.72
CA GLY A 62 -34.28 -22.78 1.75
C GLY A 62 -33.43 -21.52 1.97
N ARG A 63 -33.81 -20.38 1.37
CA ARG A 63 -33.10 -19.10 1.56
C ARG A 63 -33.63 -18.33 2.76
N VAL A 64 -32.77 -17.60 3.44
CA VAL A 64 -33.12 -16.75 4.59
C VAL A 64 -33.08 -15.28 4.18
N GLY A 65 -34.17 -14.55 4.38
CA GLY A 65 -34.24 -13.10 4.21
C GLY A 65 -34.36 -12.40 5.56
N ILE A 66 -33.58 -11.34 5.79
CA ILE A 66 -33.70 -10.44 6.94
C ILE A 66 -33.98 -9.04 6.39
N GLY A 67 -35.14 -8.48 6.73
CA GLY A 67 -35.59 -7.20 6.14
C GLY A 67 -36.08 -7.29 4.69
N THR A 68 -36.18 -8.49 4.11
CA THR A 68 -36.74 -8.77 2.78
C THR A 68 -37.58 -10.04 2.79
N ASN A 69 -38.62 -10.09 1.94
CA ASN A 69 -39.47 -11.27 1.74
C ASN A 69 -39.11 -12.12 0.51
N SER A 70 -38.17 -11.63 -0.29
CA SER A 70 -37.79 -12.23 -1.57
C SER A 70 -36.26 -12.37 -1.64
N PRO A 71 -35.65 -13.22 -0.79
CA PRO A 71 -34.19 -13.33 -0.72
C PRO A 71 -33.58 -13.80 -2.05
N ALA A 72 -32.66 -12.99 -2.59
CA ALA A 72 -32.01 -13.26 -3.88
C ALA A 72 -30.91 -14.35 -3.77
N THR A 73 -30.34 -14.54 -2.59
CA THR A 73 -29.26 -15.52 -2.30
C THR A 73 -29.60 -16.35 -1.05
N LYS A 74 -28.71 -17.27 -0.63
CA LYS A 74 -28.96 -18.15 0.53
C LYS A 74 -29.23 -17.38 1.83
N LEU A 75 -28.57 -16.24 2.02
CA LEU A 75 -28.82 -15.30 3.10
C LEU A 75 -28.83 -13.89 2.50
N ASP A 76 -29.96 -13.22 2.58
CA ASP A 76 -30.16 -11.87 2.04
C ASP A 76 -30.55 -10.93 3.18
N VAL A 77 -29.70 -9.95 3.48
CA VAL A 77 -29.91 -8.96 4.55
C VAL A 77 -30.11 -7.60 3.90
N VAL A 78 -31.35 -7.10 3.94
CA VAL A 78 -31.74 -5.83 3.34
C VAL A 78 -31.99 -4.81 4.44
N THR A 79 -31.23 -3.71 4.40
CA THR A 79 -31.37 -2.58 5.32
C THR A 79 -31.90 -1.35 4.61
N GLY A 80 -32.33 -0.35 5.39
CA GLY A 80 -32.44 1.00 4.85
C GLY A 80 -31.06 1.56 4.46
N SER A 81 -31.04 2.62 3.64
CA SER A 81 -29.80 3.38 3.41
C SER A 81 -29.32 3.99 4.72
N GLY A 82 -28.01 4.00 4.94
CA GLY A 82 -27.40 4.57 6.13
C GLY A 82 -27.51 3.68 7.37
N SER A 83 -27.60 2.36 7.17
CA SER A 83 -27.83 1.40 8.25
C SER A 83 -26.78 0.28 8.24
N TYR A 84 -26.55 -0.29 9.42
CA TYR A 84 -25.72 -1.49 9.58
C TYR A 84 -26.52 -2.75 9.23
N GLY A 85 -25.89 -3.69 8.52
CA GLY A 85 -26.50 -4.96 8.13
C GLY A 85 -26.15 -6.10 9.08
N LEU A 86 -24.85 -6.36 9.26
CA LEU A 86 -24.34 -7.39 10.15
C LEU A 86 -23.59 -6.74 11.31
N GLN A 87 -23.75 -7.29 12.51
CA GLN A 87 -22.94 -6.98 13.69
C GLN A 87 -22.51 -8.26 14.38
N HIS A 88 -21.21 -8.36 14.69
CA HIS A 88 -20.65 -9.39 15.55
C HIS A 88 -19.85 -8.70 16.65
N THR A 89 -20.15 -9.04 17.90
CA THR A 89 -19.51 -8.44 19.07
C THR A 89 -19.42 -9.43 20.21
N ASP A 90 -18.33 -9.35 20.98
CA ASP A 90 -18.14 -10.00 22.28
C ASP A 90 -18.41 -9.04 23.46
N GLY A 91 -18.87 -7.82 23.17
CA GLY A 91 -19.02 -6.72 24.12
C GLY A 91 -17.86 -5.72 24.12
N THR A 92 -16.68 -6.11 23.62
CA THR A 92 -15.46 -5.29 23.56
C THR A 92 -15.15 -4.85 22.13
N VAL A 93 -15.11 -5.79 21.19
CA VAL A 93 -14.83 -5.54 19.77
C VAL A 93 -16.13 -5.61 18.99
N GLN A 94 -16.40 -4.62 18.13
CA GLN A 94 -17.60 -4.61 17.30
C GLN A 94 -17.23 -4.61 15.82
N PHE A 95 -17.40 -5.75 15.16
CA PHE A 95 -17.30 -5.89 13.71
C PHE A 95 -18.68 -5.64 13.07
N ARG A 96 -18.73 -4.80 12.03
CA ARG A 96 -19.98 -4.43 11.37
C ARG A 96 -19.84 -4.23 9.85
N THR A 97 -20.96 -4.40 9.16
CA THR A 97 -21.14 -3.98 7.75
C THR A 97 -22.13 -2.82 7.66
N TYR A 98 -21.94 -1.90 6.71
CA TYR A 98 -22.81 -0.74 6.52
C TYR A 98 -23.00 -0.43 5.03
N ILE A 99 -24.21 -0.03 4.64
CA ILE A 99 -24.56 0.42 3.28
C ILE A 99 -25.22 1.80 3.36
N GLY A 100 -24.69 2.78 2.65
CA GLY A 100 -25.25 4.14 2.60
C GLY A 100 -24.20 5.20 2.31
N SER A 101 -24.50 6.48 2.54
CA SER A 101 -23.53 7.58 2.35
C SER A 101 -22.40 7.62 3.38
N GLY A 102 -22.39 6.69 4.33
CA GLY A 102 -21.31 6.46 5.28
C GLY A 102 -20.96 7.67 6.15
N PHE A 103 -19.68 7.70 6.55
CA PHE A 103 -19.00 8.83 7.21
C PHE A 103 -18.25 9.72 6.20
N SER A 104 -18.42 9.47 4.91
CA SER A 104 -17.85 10.27 3.83
C SER A 104 -18.48 11.66 3.83
N ASN A 105 -17.67 12.72 3.79
CA ASN A 105 -18.07 14.13 3.68
C ASN A 105 -18.70 14.48 2.29
N GLY A 106 -19.43 13.56 1.67
CA GLY A 106 -20.10 13.75 0.39
C GLY A 106 -21.16 12.66 0.17
N SER A 107 -22.25 13.00 -0.52
CA SER A 107 -23.44 12.17 -0.75
C SER A 107 -23.22 10.85 -1.51
N GLN A 108 -21.97 10.36 -1.64
CA GLN A 108 -21.66 9.13 -2.36
C GLN A 108 -22.07 7.91 -1.53
N LEU A 109 -23.01 7.13 -2.07
CA LEU A 109 -23.35 5.82 -1.51
C LEU A 109 -22.14 4.88 -1.61
N SER A 110 -21.82 4.20 -0.52
CA SER A 110 -20.69 3.29 -0.38
C SER A 110 -21.05 2.12 0.54
N ALA A 111 -20.24 1.05 0.46
CA ALA A 111 -20.29 -0.09 1.35
C ALA A 111 -19.08 -0.08 2.28
N TRP A 112 -19.28 -0.41 3.54
CA TRP A 112 -18.24 -0.41 4.56
C TRP A 112 -18.24 -1.74 5.31
N ILE A 113 -17.04 -2.19 5.67
CA ILE A 113 -16.79 -3.38 6.47
C ILE A 113 -15.62 -3.06 7.39
N GLY A 114 -15.77 -3.34 8.69
CA GLY A 114 -14.68 -3.13 9.63
C GLY A 114 -15.14 -3.10 11.08
N THR A 115 -14.29 -2.55 11.93
CA THR A 115 -14.53 -2.39 13.36
C THR A 115 -15.13 -1.00 13.63
N SER A 116 -16.25 -0.92 14.36
CA SER A 116 -16.79 0.36 14.84
C SER A 116 -16.22 0.78 16.19
N THR A 117 -15.43 -0.10 16.80
CA THR A 117 -14.59 0.15 17.99
C THR A 117 -13.13 0.35 17.54
N ILE A 118 -12.30 1.02 18.35
CA ILE A 118 -10.88 1.25 18.07
C ILE A 118 -10.06 -0.05 18.25
N HIS A 119 -10.22 -0.96 17.29
CA HIS A 119 -9.51 -2.24 17.21
C HIS A 119 -9.10 -2.50 15.76
N PRO A 120 -7.98 -3.21 15.52
CA PRO A 120 -7.56 -3.55 14.17
C PRO A 120 -8.55 -4.47 13.46
N LEU A 121 -8.56 -4.42 12.13
CA LEU A 121 -9.27 -5.36 11.27
C LEU A 121 -8.27 -6.31 10.59
N ASP A 122 -8.35 -7.58 10.95
CA ASP A 122 -7.46 -8.62 10.44
C ASP A 122 -8.14 -9.48 9.37
N PHE A 123 -7.41 -9.70 8.29
CA PHE A 123 -7.71 -10.68 7.26
C PHE A 123 -6.75 -11.84 7.44
N MET A 124 -7.29 -13.00 7.82
CA MET A 124 -6.50 -14.12 8.31
C MET A 124 -6.60 -15.36 7.42
N VAL A 125 -5.54 -16.18 7.46
CA VAL A 125 -5.51 -17.53 6.87
C VAL A 125 -4.85 -18.46 7.88
N GLY A 126 -5.59 -19.49 8.33
CA GLY A 126 -5.15 -20.41 9.38
C GLY A 126 -4.87 -19.70 10.71
N ASP A 127 -5.81 -18.85 11.14
CA ASP A 127 -5.75 -18.07 12.39
C ASP A 127 -4.56 -17.10 12.53
N ALA A 128 -3.85 -16.83 11.43
CA ALA A 128 -2.79 -15.84 11.36
C ALA A 128 -3.20 -14.67 10.45
N ALA A 129 -3.07 -13.44 10.95
CA ALA A 129 -3.28 -12.23 10.16
C ALA A 129 -2.28 -12.18 8.98
N ARG A 130 -2.81 -12.06 7.77
CA ARG A 130 -2.06 -11.92 6.51
C ARG A 130 -2.14 -10.51 5.95
N MET A 131 -3.25 -9.83 6.22
CA MET A 131 -3.41 -8.40 5.99
C MET A 131 -4.09 -7.78 7.21
N LYS A 132 -3.60 -6.64 7.67
CA LYS A 132 -4.07 -5.98 8.90
C LYS A 132 -4.24 -4.49 8.64
N LEU A 133 -5.42 -3.98 8.95
CA LEU A 133 -5.66 -2.54 9.07
C LEU A 133 -5.59 -2.17 10.55
N THR A 134 -4.58 -1.39 10.93
CA THR A 134 -4.37 -0.96 12.32
C THR A 134 -5.35 0.14 12.72
N THR A 135 -5.42 0.44 14.03
CA THR A 135 -6.31 1.49 14.57
C THR A 135 -5.94 2.91 14.14
N ASP A 136 -4.68 3.13 13.78
CA ASP A 136 -4.16 4.38 13.20
C ASP A 136 -4.27 4.41 11.66
N GLY A 137 -4.89 3.39 11.04
CA GLY A 137 -5.23 3.37 9.62
C GLY A 137 -4.11 2.91 8.68
N LYS A 138 -3.05 2.27 9.19
CA LYS A 138 -1.98 1.69 8.39
C LYS A 138 -2.35 0.29 7.92
N LEU A 139 -2.08 -0.01 6.65
CA LEU A 139 -2.32 -1.33 6.05
C LEU A 139 -1.02 -2.14 5.99
N GLY A 140 -0.96 -3.23 6.74
CA GLY A 140 0.12 -4.22 6.66
C GLY A 140 -0.28 -5.40 5.78
N ILE A 141 0.59 -5.82 4.87
CA ILE A 141 0.50 -7.09 4.14
C ILE A 141 1.75 -7.92 4.46
N GLY A 142 1.58 -9.11 5.03
CA GLY A 142 2.69 -9.94 5.49
C GLY A 142 3.40 -9.42 6.75
N THR A 143 2.92 -8.33 7.36
CA THR A 143 3.43 -7.77 8.63
C THR A 143 2.27 -7.39 9.55
N ASN A 144 2.50 -7.54 10.87
CA ASN A 144 1.57 -7.14 11.92
C ASN A 144 1.88 -5.75 12.50
N THR A 145 3.01 -5.17 12.13
CA THR A 145 3.53 -3.90 12.66
C THR A 145 3.88 -3.00 11.48
N PRO A 146 2.89 -2.51 10.71
CA PRO A 146 3.15 -1.57 9.63
C PRO A 146 3.68 -0.25 10.20
N ASP A 147 4.78 0.21 9.62
CA ASP A 147 5.48 1.46 9.95
C ASP A 147 5.14 2.60 8.97
N GLN A 148 4.49 2.28 7.85
CA GLN A 148 4.01 3.22 6.83
C GLN A 148 2.50 3.02 6.60
N LEU A 149 1.86 3.94 5.87
CA LEU A 149 0.44 3.79 5.49
C LEU A 149 0.17 2.48 4.75
N LEU A 150 1.15 2.00 3.98
CA LEU A 150 1.17 0.68 3.37
C LEU A 150 2.55 0.06 3.62
N SER A 151 2.62 -1.01 4.40
CA SER A 151 3.83 -1.82 4.59
C SER A 151 3.60 -3.22 4.01
N VAL A 152 4.45 -3.65 3.08
CA VAL A 152 4.41 -5.01 2.50
C VAL A 152 5.70 -5.72 2.87
N ASN A 153 5.60 -6.79 3.67
CA ASN A 153 6.73 -7.68 3.95
C ASN A 153 6.64 -8.90 3.02
N GLY A 154 7.47 -8.91 1.98
CA GLY A 154 7.49 -9.90 0.91
C GLY A 154 7.54 -9.25 -0.47
N ASP A 155 7.22 -10.02 -1.50
CA ASP A 155 7.23 -9.54 -2.88
C ASP A 155 5.95 -8.76 -3.23
N ALA A 156 6.11 -7.63 -3.90
CA ALA A 156 5.01 -6.85 -4.47
C ALA A 156 5.27 -6.60 -5.96
N SER A 157 4.37 -7.07 -6.81
CA SER A 157 4.47 -6.92 -8.28
C SER A 157 3.54 -5.84 -8.78
N LYS A 158 4.09 -4.90 -9.57
CA LYS A 158 3.32 -3.97 -10.39
C LYS A 158 3.33 -4.48 -11.83
N ALA A 159 2.18 -4.84 -12.38
CA ALA A 159 2.09 -5.47 -13.70
C ALA A 159 2.58 -4.56 -14.87
N SER A 160 2.58 -3.24 -14.68
CA SER A 160 3.05 -2.26 -15.67
C SER A 160 3.41 -0.91 -15.03
N GLY A 161 4.23 -0.11 -15.71
CA GLY A 161 4.84 1.10 -15.16
C GLY A 161 6.11 0.75 -14.37
N GLY A 162 7.16 1.57 -14.53
CA GLY A 162 8.54 1.27 -14.11
C GLY A 162 8.70 0.78 -12.67
N THR A 163 9.90 0.31 -12.35
CA THR A 163 10.31 -0.33 -11.08
C THR A 163 10.05 0.49 -9.81
N ALA A 164 9.70 1.78 -9.93
CA ALA A 164 9.34 2.66 -8.83
C ALA A 164 7.82 2.75 -8.61
N TRP A 165 7.40 2.86 -7.35
CA TRP A 165 6.07 3.34 -7.00
C TRP A 165 5.87 4.73 -7.61
N ALA A 166 4.69 5.01 -8.18
CA ALA A 166 4.45 6.28 -8.85
C ALA A 166 4.44 7.42 -7.81
N VAL A 167 5.28 8.42 -8.02
CA VAL A 167 5.39 9.60 -7.15
C VAL A 167 5.05 10.87 -7.92
N PHE A 168 4.26 11.76 -7.32
CA PHE A 168 3.94 13.04 -7.94
C PHE A 168 5.17 13.97 -7.93
N SER A 169 5.49 14.58 -9.08
CA SER A 169 6.69 15.43 -9.23
C SER A 169 6.42 16.78 -9.93
N ASP A 170 5.14 17.13 -10.12
CA ASP A 170 4.72 18.38 -10.75
C ASP A 170 5.22 19.62 -9.98
N LYS A 171 5.68 20.66 -10.68
CA LYS A 171 6.19 21.88 -10.05
C LYS A 171 5.12 22.60 -9.20
N ARG A 172 3.83 22.50 -9.57
CA ARG A 172 2.72 23.18 -8.88
C ARG A 172 2.48 22.67 -7.46
N ILE A 173 2.91 21.44 -7.17
CA ILE A 173 2.80 20.83 -5.85
C ILE A 173 4.10 20.90 -5.05
N LYS A 174 5.10 21.66 -5.54
CA LYS A 174 6.41 21.84 -4.90
C LYS A 174 6.62 23.30 -4.52
N LYS A 175 7.20 23.53 -3.34
CA LYS A 175 7.64 24.85 -2.86
C LYS A 175 9.11 24.77 -2.44
N GLU A 176 9.76 25.93 -2.29
CA GLU A 176 11.15 26.03 -1.80
C GLU A 176 12.15 25.21 -2.64
N ILE A 177 11.99 25.27 -3.96
CA ILE A 177 12.81 24.51 -4.92
C ILE A 177 14.23 25.09 -4.96
N ARG A 178 15.21 24.29 -4.54
CA ARG A 178 16.65 24.62 -4.58
C ARG A 178 17.43 23.58 -5.38
N PRO A 179 18.59 23.92 -5.98
CA PRO A 179 19.45 22.96 -6.65
C PRO A 179 19.88 21.84 -5.69
N PHE A 180 19.85 20.61 -6.17
CA PHE A 180 20.46 19.47 -5.52
C PHE A 180 21.87 19.29 -6.06
N THR A 181 22.88 19.45 -5.20
CA THR A 181 24.30 19.55 -5.60
C THR A 181 25.15 18.36 -5.17
N ASP A 182 24.62 17.47 -4.32
CA ASP A 182 25.35 16.25 -3.96
C ASP A 182 25.62 15.44 -5.25
N GLY A 183 26.85 14.96 -5.40
CA GLY A 183 27.38 14.43 -6.65
C GLY A 183 28.53 13.45 -6.41
N LEU A 184 29.59 13.54 -7.20
CA LEU A 184 30.66 12.54 -7.24
C LEU A 184 31.30 12.30 -5.87
N GLU A 185 31.56 13.37 -5.11
CA GLU A 185 32.20 13.29 -3.79
C GLU A 185 31.43 12.39 -2.81
N LYS A 186 30.09 12.49 -2.78
CA LYS A 186 29.27 11.64 -1.92
C LYS A 186 29.10 10.25 -2.48
N VAL A 187 28.91 10.12 -3.80
CA VAL A 187 28.80 8.81 -4.46
C VAL A 187 30.00 7.92 -4.14
N LEU A 188 31.22 8.47 -4.14
CA LEU A 188 32.45 7.74 -3.82
C LEU A 188 32.52 7.26 -2.36
N GLN A 189 31.72 7.82 -1.46
CA GLN A 189 31.68 7.44 -0.04
C GLN A 189 30.57 6.41 0.28
N ILE A 190 29.66 6.15 -0.66
CA ILE A 190 28.61 5.14 -0.49
C ILE A 190 29.27 3.75 -0.50
N LYS A 191 28.94 2.92 0.49
CA LYS A 191 29.47 1.55 0.65
C LYS A 191 28.36 0.52 0.43
N PRO A 192 28.25 -0.08 -0.77
CA PRO A 192 27.37 -1.21 -0.99
C PRO A 192 27.85 -2.43 -0.20
N VAL A 193 26.90 -3.19 0.35
CA VAL A 193 27.17 -4.41 1.13
C VAL A 193 26.26 -5.54 0.68
N PHE A 194 26.75 -6.78 0.85
CA PHE A 194 25.88 -7.96 0.85
C PHE A 194 25.37 -8.19 2.27
N PHE A 195 24.10 -8.57 2.41
CA PHE A 195 23.49 -8.83 3.72
C PHE A 195 22.39 -9.88 3.64
N LYS A 196 21.90 -10.33 4.81
CA LYS A 196 20.68 -11.14 4.98
C LYS A 196 19.88 -10.55 6.13
N TYR A 197 18.55 -10.53 6.04
CA TYR A 197 17.72 -10.19 7.20
C TYR A 197 17.79 -11.28 8.26
N ASN A 198 17.88 -10.87 9.53
CA ASN A 198 17.99 -11.76 10.69
C ASN A 198 16.63 -12.27 11.22
N GLY A 199 15.51 -11.68 10.79
CA GLY A 199 14.17 -12.05 11.26
C GLY A 199 13.60 -11.19 12.39
N GLU A 200 14.30 -10.12 12.78
CA GLU A 200 13.87 -9.20 13.84
C GLU A 200 13.09 -7.99 13.28
N GLY A 201 12.51 -7.18 14.17
CA GLY A 201 11.84 -5.92 13.78
C GLY A 201 10.60 -6.10 12.91
N GLY A 202 9.96 -7.27 12.93
CA GLY A 202 8.82 -7.58 12.07
C GLY A 202 9.19 -7.87 10.61
N ILE A 203 10.49 -7.97 10.30
CA ILE A 203 11.03 -8.33 8.98
C ILE A 203 11.31 -9.82 8.95
N LYS A 204 11.03 -10.49 7.83
CA LYS A 204 11.26 -11.93 7.69
C LYS A 204 12.75 -12.21 7.47
N ALA A 205 13.28 -13.26 8.09
CA ALA A 205 14.67 -13.69 7.87
C ALA A 205 14.91 -14.11 6.41
N SER A 206 16.01 -13.64 5.82
CA SER A 206 16.40 -13.98 4.44
C SER A 206 17.20 -15.27 4.38
N VAL A 207 16.89 -16.13 3.39
CA VAL A 207 17.67 -17.34 3.11
C VAL A 207 18.88 -17.02 2.22
N LYS A 208 18.67 -16.16 1.23
CA LYS A 208 19.68 -15.74 0.24
C LYS A 208 20.28 -14.40 0.61
N GLU A 209 21.49 -14.14 0.13
CA GLU A 209 22.11 -12.83 0.25
C GLU A 209 21.41 -11.82 -0.67
N GLU A 210 21.34 -10.59 -0.18
CA GLU A 210 20.77 -9.43 -0.84
C GLU A 210 21.84 -8.33 -0.93
N VAL A 211 21.73 -7.44 -1.91
CA VAL A 211 22.64 -6.29 -2.09
C VAL A 211 21.93 -5.04 -1.59
N GLY A 212 22.62 -4.25 -0.78
CA GLY A 212 22.07 -2.99 -0.28
C GLY A 212 23.13 -2.06 0.30
N ILE A 213 22.68 -1.18 1.17
CA ILE A 213 23.49 -0.19 1.88
C ILE A 213 23.04 -0.15 3.35
N ILE A 214 23.95 0.22 4.25
CA ILE A 214 23.63 0.37 5.67
C ILE A 214 23.04 1.76 5.91
N ALA A 215 21.84 1.82 6.50
CA ALA A 215 21.12 3.08 6.72
C ALA A 215 21.88 4.02 7.68
N GLN A 216 22.59 3.50 8.67
CA GLN A 216 23.41 4.26 9.61
C GLN A 216 24.57 4.98 8.91
N ASP A 217 25.23 4.32 7.95
CA ASP A 217 26.30 4.91 7.14
C ASP A 217 25.73 6.04 6.27
N MET A 218 24.57 5.79 5.64
CA MET A 218 23.87 6.82 4.87
C MET A 218 23.37 7.97 5.73
N GLN A 219 23.00 7.74 6.99
CA GLN A 219 22.56 8.79 7.89
C GLN A 219 23.69 9.79 8.17
N GLN A 220 24.95 9.32 8.25
CA GLN A 220 26.11 10.20 8.42
C GLN A 220 26.45 10.98 7.14
N LEU A 221 26.33 10.34 5.98
CA LEU A 221 26.73 10.91 4.68
C LEU A 221 25.65 11.83 4.05
N ALA A 222 24.40 11.38 4.08
CA ALA A 222 23.23 12.00 3.46
C ALA A 222 21.99 11.79 4.35
N PRO A 223 21.91 12.47 5.52
CA PRO A 223 20.89 12.24 6.54
C PRO A 223 19.45 12.37 6.02
N TYR A 224 19.22 13.21 5.02
CA TYR A 224 17.91 13.42 4.40
C TYR A 224 17.39 12.22 3.59
N THR A 225 18.19 11.16 3.45
CA THR A 225 17.82 9.91 2.78
C THR A 225 17.37 8.81 3.74
N VAL A 226 17.40 9.09 5.04
CA VAL A 226 17.14 8.13 6.11
C VAL A 226 16.08 8.69 7.05
N THR A 227 15.06 7.87 7.33
CA THR A 227 14.00 8.17 8.28
C THR A 227 14.03 7.14 9.40
N GLU A 228 13.80 7.58 10.65
CA GLU A 228 13.64 6.68 11.79
C GLU A 228 12.16 6.25 11.91
N THR A 229 11.92 4.94 11.97
CA THR A 229 10.58 4.36 12.06
C THR A 229 10.08 4.29 13.51
N GLU A 230 8.80 3.97 13.71
CA GLU A 230 8.27 3.72 15.07
C GLU A 230 8.64 2.32 15.59
N THR A 231 9.10 1.43 14.71
CA THR A 231 9.44 0.04 15.05
C THR A 231 10.75 -0.02 15.85
N LYS A 232 10.70 -0.57 17.05
CA LYS A 232 11.85 -0.73 17.94
C LYS A 232 12.22 -2.21 18.07
N ILE A 233 13.51 -2.51 18.11
CA ILE A 233 14.04 -3.88 18.29
C ILE A 233 14.69 -4.10 19.65
N ASP A 234 14.90 -3.03 20.42
CA ASP A 234 15.50 -3.05 21.74
C ASP A 234 14.91 -1.94 22.64
N ASP A 235 15.35 -1.91 23.90
CA ASP A 235 14.94 -0.92 24.90
C ASP A 235 15.66 0.44 24.75
N SER A 236 16.43 0.66 23.68
CA SER A 236 17.16 1.93 23.47
C SER A 236 16.23 3.11 23.25
N GLY A 237 14.95 2.84 22.97
CA GLY A 237 13.94 3.83 22.65
C GLY A 237 14.00 4.34 21.21
N LYS A 238 15.01 3.93 20.43
CA LYS A 238 15.19 4.30 19.03
C LYS A 238 14.46 3.35 18.08
N GLY A 239 13.98 3.92 16.99
CA GLY A 239 13.38 3.20 15.89
C GLY A 239 14.42 2.60 14.93
N LEU A 240 13.98 1.66 14.10
CA LEU A 240 14.76 1.20 12.96
C LEU A 240 14.96 2.34 11.96
N LEU A 241 16.16 2.44 11.40
CA LEU A 241 16.46 3.39 10.34
C LEU A 241 16.10 2.80 8.97
N GLN A 242 15.30 3.52 8.21
CA GLN A 242 14.88 3.16 6.87
C GLN A 242 15.52 4.08 5.83
N PHE A 243 16.11 3.49 4.79
CA PHE A 243 16.55 4.23 3.61
C PHE A 243 15.39 4.42 2.63
N ASP A 244 14.78 5.60 2.62
CA ASP A 244 13.48 5.85 1.99
C ASP A 244 13.54 6.83 0.80
N LYS A 245 14.70 7.44 0.52
CA LYS A 245 14.96 8.30 -0.65
C LYS A 245 16.04 7.76 -1.55
N ALA A 246 15.85 6.53 -2.05
CA ALA A 246 16.77 5.88 -2.98
C ALA A 246 17.00 6.68 -4.28
N ASP A 247 16.03 7.50 -4.67
CA ASP A 247 16.12 8.43 -5.79
C ASP A 247 17.18 9.52 -5.59
N ALA A 248 17.53 9.87 -4.36
CA ALA A 248 18.63 10.80 -4.10
C ALA A 248 19.95 10.28 -4.67
N ILE A 249 20.25 8.98 -4.55
CA ILE A 249 21.45 8.37 -5.14
C ILE A 249 21.41 8.49 -6.67
N MET A 250 20.24 8.27 -7.30
CA MET A 250 20.08 8.44 -8.74
C MET A 250 20.42 9.88 -9.16
N TYR A 251 19.95 10.89 -8.43
CA TYR A 251 20.26 12.29 -8.73
C TYR A 251 21.73 12.65 -8.44
N MET A 252 22.34 12.07 -7.40
CA MET A 252 23.77 12.18 -7.15
C MET A 252 24.58 11.59 -8.30
N LEU A 253 24.18 10.44 -8.85
CA LEU A 253 24.82 9.83 -10.01
C LEU A 253 24.69 10.71 -11.26
N VAL A 254 23.54 11.35 -11.48
CA VAL A 254 23.37 12.33 -12.56
C VAL A 254 24.35 13.50 -12.41
N ASN A 255 24.50 14.04 -11.20
CA ASN A 255 25.45 15.11 -10.93
C ASN A 255 26.91 14.64 -11.09
N ALA A 256 27.23 13.45 -10.57
CA ALA A 256 28.55 12.84 -10.69
C ALA A 256 28.97 12.64 -12.15
N VAL A 257 28.05 12.17 -13.02
CA VAL A 257 28.32 12.03 -14.46
C VAL A 257 28.58 13.39 -15.11
N LYS A 258 27.82 14.44 -14.77
CA LYS A 258 28.08 15.80 -15.27
C LYS A 258 29.44 16.34 -14.81
N GLU A 259 29.80 16.09 -13.55
CA GLU A 259 31.10 16.48 -12.99
C GLU A 259 32.24 15.73 -13.67
N GLN A 260 32.11 14.42 -13.87
CA GLN A 260 33.07 13.61 -14.62
C GLN A 260 33.21 14.08 -16.07
N GLN A 261 32.11 14.41 -16.75
CA GLN A 261 32.14 14.95 -18.12
C GLN A 261 32.97 16.24 -18.20
N LYS A 262 32.77 17.15 -17.24
CA LYS A 262 33.57 18.39 -17.14
C LYS A 262 35.06 18.11 -16.92
N GLN A 263 35.40 17.08 -16.13
CA GLN A 263 36.79 16.67 -15.93
C GLN A 263 37.40 16.09 -17.21
N ILE A 264 36.66 15.27 -17.95
CA ILE A 264 37.08 14.70 -19.24
C ILE A 264 37.35 15.80 -20.27
N GLU A 265 36.47 16.79 -20.38
CA GLU A 265 36.65 17.94 -21.27
C GLU A 265 37.91 18.73 -20.93
N LYS A 266 38.13 19.00 -19.63
CA LYS A 266 39.32 19.70 -19.14
C LYS A 266 40.61 18.92 -19.46
N LEU A 267 40.61 17.60 -19.23
CA LEU A 267 41.76 16.75 -19.51
C LEU A 267 42.03 16.65 -21.02
N THR A 268 40.98 16.55 -21.84
CA THR A 268 41.10 16.50 -23.31
C THR A 268 41.70 17.80 -23.87
N ALA A 269 41.26 18.96 -23.36
CA ALA A 269 41.82 20.25 -23.76
C ALA A 269 43.32 20.36 -23.40
N ALA A 270 43.68 20.00 -22.16
CA ALA A 270 45.08 20.01 -21.71
C ALA A 270 45.97 19.06 -22.52
N LEU A 271 45.45 17.90 -22.92
CA LEU A 271 46.15 16.95 -23.78
C LEU A 271 46.38 17.53 -25.18
N GLY A 272 45.39 18.21 -25.76
CA GLY A 272 45.52 18.90 -27.04
C GLY A 272 46.59 20.00 -27.03
N GLU A 273 46.61 20.83 -25.99
CA GLU A 273 47.67 21.84 -25.81
C GLU A 273 49.06 21.21 -25.69
N THR A 274 49.16 20.08 -24.99
CA THR A 274 50.42 19.34 -24.82
C THR A 274 50.89 18.74 -26.14
N ALA A 275 49.98 18.21 -26.96
CA ALA A 275 50.30 17.69 -28.29
C ALA A 275 50.88 18.77 -29.20
N VAL A 276 50.25 19.95 -29.27
CA VAL A 276 50.73 21.08 -30.08
C VAL A 276 52.12 21.54 -29.63
N LYS A 277 52.36 21.66 -28.31
CA LYS A 277 53.70 22.00 -27.78
C LYS A 277 54.74 20.96 -28.16
N THR A 278 54.38 19.68 -28.13
CA THR A 278 55.28 18.57 -28.48
C THR A 278 55.64 18.62 -29.96
N GLU A 279 54.68 18.85 -30.85
CA GLU A 279 54.93 19.03 -32.28
C GLU A 279 55.86 20.22 -32.55
N HIS A 280 55.63 21.35 -31.89
CA HIS A 280 56.48 22.53 -32.03
C HIS A 280 57.92 22.26 -31.58
N LEU A 281 58.11 21.62 -30.42
CA LEU A 281 59.44 21.23 -29.94
C LEU A 281 60.12 20.23 -30.87
N GLN A 282 59.37 19.26 -31.42
CA GLN A 282 59.90 18.31 -32.40
C GLN A 282 60.42 19.02 -33.66
N GLN A 283 59.67 20.02 -34.16
CA GLN A 283 60.07 20.84 -35.29
C GLN A 283 61.31 21.67 -34.98
N GLN A 284 61.36 22.36 -33.82
CA GLN A 284 62.53 23.12 -33.38
C GLN A 284 63.77 22.24 -33.24
N ASN A 285 63.63 21.06 -32.63
CA ASN A 285 64.74 20.10 -32.49
C ASN A 285 65.23 19.59 -33.85
N SER A 286 64.32 19.37 -34.80
CA SER A 286 64.67 18.95 -36.16
C SER A 286 65.41 20.05 -36.91
N ALA A 287 64.95 21.30 -36.81
CA ALA A 287 65.59 22.47 -37.41
C ALA A 287 67.00 22.70 -36.82
N LEU A 288 67.11 22.68 -35.50
CA LEU A 288 68.38 22.85 -34.80
C LEU A 288 69.37 21.72 -35.12
N SER A 289 68.88 20.47 -35.20
CA SER A 289 69.70 19.33 -35.63
C SER A 289 70.22 19.50 -37.06
N ALA A 290 69.41 20.07 -37.96
CA ALA A 290 69.84 20.35 -39.33
C ALA A 290 70.89 21.47 -39.37
N GLU A 291 70.72 22.53 -38.58
CA GLU A 291 71.66 23.65 -38.46
C GLU A 291 73.01 23.18 -37.89
N VAL A 292 73.00 22.40 -36.80
CA VAL A 292 74.21 21.80 -36.21
C VAL A 292 74.94 20.92 -37.23
N LYS A 293 74.21 20.17 -38.06
CA LYS A 293 74.82 19.34 -39.11
C LYS A 293 75.47 20.21 -40.20
N ALA A 294 74.84 21.31 -40.60
CA ALA A 294 75.38 22.24 -41.58
C ALA A 294 76.67 22.93 -41.06
N LEU A 295 76.64 23.45 -39.84
CA LEU A 295 77.81 24.08 -39.21
C LEU A 295 78.98 23.10 -39.06
N LYS A 296 78.72 21.84 -38.67
CA LYS A 296 79.77 20.81 -38.62
C LYS A 296 80.37 20.51 -40.01
N ALA A 297 79.60 20.63 -41.08
CA ALA A 297 80.11 20.47 -42.44
C ALA A 297 81.02 21.65 -42.84
N GLU A 298 80.72 22.87 -42.39
CA GLU A 298 81.54 24.07 -42.64
C GLU A 298 82.85 24.08 -41.83
N VAL A 299 82.84 23.53 -40.61
CA VAL A 299 84.02 23.46 -39.71
C VAL A 299 84.90 22.24 -39.99
N SER A 300 84.49 21.37 -40.93
CA SER A 300 85.27 20.18 -41.31
C SER A 300 86.65 20.57 -41.88
N PRO A 301 87.76 19.97 -41.40
CA PRO A 301 89.11 20.50 -41.58
C PRO A 301 89.62 20.33 -43.01
N GLY A 302 89.34 21.32 -43.88
CA GLY A 302 89.78 21.32 -45.27
C GLY A 302 90.22 22.67 -45.83
N LYS A 303 90.23 23.74 -45.03
CA LYS A 303 90.57 25.10 -45.50
C LYS A 303 91.48 25.88 -44.54
N TYR A 304 92.54 25.26 -44.05
CA TYR A 304 93.74 26.00 -43.62
C TYR A 304 94.87 25.66 -44.60
N VAL A 305 94.86 26.31 -45.77
CA VAL A 305 96.04 26.33 -46.64
C VAL A 305 96.97 27.40 -46.05
N ALA A 306 98.07 26.95 -45.45
CA ALA A 306 99.15 27.81 -45.00
C ALA A 306 99.70 28.60 -46.21
N LYS A 307 99.98 29.89 -45.99
CA LYS A 307 100.71 30.75 -46.92
C LYS A 307 102.12 30.21 -47.18
#